data_AF-A0A522DIC1-F1
#
_entry.id   AF-A0A522DIC1-F1
#
_cell.length_a   1.000
_cell.length_b   1.000
_cell.length_c   1.000
_cell.angle_alpha   90.00
_cell.angle_beta   90.00
_cell.angle_gamma   90.00
#
_symmetry.space_group_name_H-M   'P 1'
#
loop_
_entity.id
_entity.type
_entity.pdbx_description
1 polymer ?
#
loop_
_entity_poly.entity_id
_entity_poly.type
_entity_poly.pdbx_seq_one_letter_code
_entity_poly.pdbx_strand_id
1 'polypeptide(L)'
;AVPRLGEVLKCTLLARYEKIPAEKLVGTMIAERAVDVICLVIVFALAIILQTDIIGEYTHRLFMRRVGNGEDISWYIIIIFLTAIIAFLIATWYILKKFSHITIIHNLKKILKGVWQGLISIRYIKHKRLFFIYSTAIWLMYYAASYIGFYALAETSHYGFKEALSVLAFGSIGMIMTQGGIGAYQILVQKTMLLYGLNANIGWAFGWILWVAQTFVILLFGLISFVLMPWFNKKK
;
A
#
# COMPACT_ATOMS: atom_id res chain seq x y z
N ALA A 1 16.86 -7.17 -14.59
CA ALA A 1 16.48 -5.75 -14.48
C ALA A 1 16.82 -5.25 -13.08
N VAL A 2 17.66 -4.23 -12.94
CA VAL A 2 18.02 -3.67 -11.61
C VAL A 2 16.77 -2.99 -11.04
N PRO A 3 16.16 -3.52 -9.96
CA PRO A 3 15.00 -2.87 -9.36
C PRO A 3 15.43 -1.52 -8.81
N ARG A 4 14.66 -0.46 -9.09
CA ARG A 4 14.83 0.90 -8.52
C ARG A 4 15.89 1.81 -9.16
N LEU A 5 16.32 1.56 -10.41
CA LEU A 5 17.20 2.49 -11.13
C LEU A 5 16.66 3.92 -11.20
N GLY A 6 15.35 4.10 -11.40
CA GLY A 6 14.73 5.44 -11.47
C GLY A 6 14.89 6.27 -10.19
N GLU A 7 14.94 5.64 -9.03
CA GLU A 7 15.08 6.33 -7.75
C GLU A 7 16.53 6.72 -7.47
N VAL A 8 17.47 5.85 -7.87
CA VAL A 8 18.90 6.16 -7.85
C VAL A 8 19.20 7.34 -8.79
N LEU A 9 18.65 7.30 -10.01
CA LEU A 9 18.76 8.39 -10.99
C LEU A 9 18.21 9.71 -10.45
N LYS A 10 17.04 9.69 -9.79
CA LYS A 10 16.45 10.88 -9.15
C LYS A 10 17.40 11.46 -8.09
N CYS A 11 17.90 10.63 -7.18
CA CYS A 11 18.83 11.08 -6.13
C CYS A 11 20.15 11.61 -6.72
N THR A 12 20.69 10.98 -7.76
CA THR A 12 21.92 11.43 -8.43
C THR A 12 21.73 12.75 -9.17
N LEU A 13 20.60 12.92 -9.88
CA LEU A 13 20.27 14.17 -10.56
C LEU A 13 20.04 15.30 -9.54
N LEU A 14 19.26 15.06 -8.49
CA LEU A 14 19.07 16.05 -7.41
C LEU A 14 20.38 16.39 -6.71
N ALA A 15 21.26 15.42 -6.44
CA ALA A 15 22.57 15.69 -5.85
C ALA A 15 23.40 16.63 -6.73
N ARG A 16 23.35 16.45 -8.06
CA ARG A 16 24.04 17.31 -9.03
C ARG A 16 23.44 18.72 -9.09
N TYR A 17 22.12 18.84 -9.14
CA TYR A 17 21.43 20.13 -9.31
C TYR A 17 21.36 20.96 -8.03
N GLU A 18 21.15 20.33 -6.86
CA GLU A 18 21.01 21.02 -5.57
C GLU A 18 22.31 21.07 -4.75
N LYS A 19 23.40 20.47 -5.25
CA LYS A 19 24.71 20.39 -4.56
C LYS A 19 24.60 19.78 -3.15
N ILE A 20 23.64 18.87 -2.94
CA ILE A 20 23.43 18.14 -1.69
C ILE A 20 24.10 16.75 -1.80
N PRO A 21 24.86 16.29 -0.78
CA PRO A 21 25.45 14.96 -0.78
C PRO A 21 24.39 13.86 -0.99
N ALA A 22 24.64 12.96 -1.95
CA ALA A 22 23.71 11.88 -2.30
C ALA A 22 23.36 10.98 -1.10
N GLU A 23 24.29 10.80 -0.17
CA GLU A 23 24.09 10.03 1.07
C GLU A 23 22.95 10.58 1.94
N LYS A 24 22.83 11.90 2.06
CA LYS A 24 21.75 12.54 2.82
C LYS A 24 20.40 12.35 2.12
N LEU A 25 20.37 12.50 0.79
CA LEU A 25 19.15 12.30 -0.02
C LEU A 25 18.65 10.85 0.07
N VAL A 26 19.56 9.88 0.03
CA VAL A 26 19.23 8.45 0.22
C VAL A 26 18.70 8.20 1.64
N GLY A 27 19.33 8.82 2.66
CA GLY A 27 18.87 8.71 4.05
C GLY A 27 17.45 9.25 4.28
N THR A 28 17.09 10.37 3.64
CA THR A 28 15.74 10.93 3.69
C THR A 28 14.73 10.03 2.97
N MET A 29 15.06 9.52 1.79
CA MET A 29 14.18 8.61 1.04
C MET A 29 13.87 7.32 1.82
N ILE A 30 14.84 6.78 2.56
CA ILE A 30 14.61 5.60 3.43
C ILE A 30 13.65 5.95 4.58
N ALA A 31 13.79 7.15 5.17
CA ALA A 31 12.91 7.63 6.23
C ALA A 31 11.46 7.80 5.75
N GLU A 32 11.28 8.40 4.57
CA GLU A 32 9.97 8.57 3.93
C GLU A 32 9.27 7.21 3.75
N ARG A 33 9.98 6.23 3.18
CA ARG A 33 9.42 4.87 2.99
C ARG A 33 9.06 4.16 4.28
N ALA A 34 9.86 4.33 5.33
CA ALA A 34 9.57 3.70 6.61
C ALA A 34 8.23 4.20 7.16
N VAL A 35 7.95 5.48 6.98
CA VAL A 35 6.70 6.11 7.41
C VAL A 35 5.54 5.65 6.53
N ASP A 36 5.73 5.59 5.21
CA ASP A 36 4.71 5.05 4.30
C ASP A 36 4.33 3.60 4.63
N VAL A 37 5.30 2.76 4.99
CA VAL A 37 5.02 1.38 5.43
C VAL A 37 4.20 1.36 6.72
N ILE A 38 4.47 2.26 7.67
CA ILE A 38 3.68 2.36 8.91
C ILE A 38 2.25 2.83 8.61
N CYS A 39 2.11 3.85 7.76
CA CYS A 39 0.80 4.33 7.32
C CYS A 39 0.02 3.21 6.61
N LEU A 40 0.66 2.44 5.73
CA LEU A 40 0.07 1.27 5.09
C LEU A 40 -0.45 0.26 6.12
N VAL A 41 0.36 -0.07 7.13
CA VAL A 41 -0.04 -1.00 8.19
C VAL A 41 -1.25 -0.48 8.97
N ILE A 42 -1.29 0.82 9.27
CA ILE A 42 -2.43 1.46 9.95
C ILE A 42 -3.67 1.39 9.07
N VAL A 43 -3.57 1.77 7.79
CA VAL A 43 -4.68 1.71 6.83
C VAL A 43 -5.20 0.28 6.67
N PHE A 44 -4.31 -0.70 6.59
CA PHE A 44 -4.67 -2.10 6.46
C PHE A 44 -5.37 -2.63 7.73
N ALA A 45 -4.87 -2.26 8.92
CA ALA A 45 -5.52 -2.60 10.18
C ALA A 45 -6.91 -1.96 10.29
N LEU A 46 -7.06 -0.69 9.91
CA LEU A 46 -8.35 -0.01 9.88
C LEU A 46 -9.32 -0.65 8.89
N ALA A 47 -8.83 -1.05 7.70
CA ALA A 47 -9.65 -1.77 6.72
C ALA A 47 -10.20 -3.06 7.34
N ILE A 48 -9.36 -3.89 7.95
CA ILE A 48 -9.79 -5.14 8.59
C ILE A 48 -10.84 -4.89 9.68
N ILE A 49 -10.63 -3.90 10.56
CA ILE A 49 -11.55 -3.59 11.66
C ILE A 49 -12.91 -3.11 11.11
N LEU A 50 -12.91 -2.30 10.05
CA LEU A 50 -14.14 -1.74 9.46
C LEU A 50 -14.87 -2.72 8.53
N GLN A 51 -14.20 -3.75 8.01
CA GLN A 51 -14.78 -4.77 7.12
C GLN A 51 -15.31 -6.02 7.82
N THR A 52 -15.40 -6.02 9.16
CA THR A 52 -15.73 -7.21 9.95
C THR A 52 -17.00 -7.93 9.46
N ASP A 53 -18.01 -7.20 9.01
CA ASP A 53 -19.28 -7.75 8.48
C ASP A 53 -19.08 -8.57 7.19
N ILE A 54 -18.23 -8.09 6.28
CA ILE A 54 -18.02 -8.65 4.94
C ILE A 54 -17.04 -9.83 5.01
N ILE A 55 -16.05 -9.73 5.90
CA ILE A 55 -15.18 -10.86 6.26
C ILE A 55 -16.01 -11.98 6.88
N GLY A 56 -16.99 -11.63 7.73
CA GLY A 56 -17.94 -12.57 8.31
C GLY A 56 -18.76 -13.31 7.26
N GLU A 57 -19.40 -12.59 6.33
CA GLU A 57 -20.17 -13.21 5.24
C GLU A 57 -19.32 -14.05 4.28
N TYR A 58 -18.12 -13.58 3.89
CA TYR A 58 -17.25 -14.32 2.99
C TYR A 58 -16.72 -15.60 3.65
N THR A 59 -16.36 -15.52 4.94
CA THR A 59 -15.96 -16.68 5.73
C THR A 59 -17.13 -17.63 5.90
N HIS A 60 -18.33 -17.14 6.18
CA HIS A 60 -19.55 -17.95 6.28
C HIS A 60 -19.90 -18.64 4.96
N ARG A 61 -19.81 -17.95 3.81
CA ARG A 61 -20.04 -18.56 2.49
C ARG A 61 -18.99 -19.61 2.14
N LEU A 62 -17.71 -19.37 2.44
CA LEU A 62 -16.65 -20.36 2.24
C LEU A 62 -16.77 -21.56 3.19
N PHE A 63 -17.20 -21.32 4.42
CA PHE A 63 -17.38 -22.35 5.44
C PHE A 63 -18.62 -23.19 5.17
N MET A 64 -19.78 -22.58 4.88
CA MET A 64 -21.02 -23.27 4.47
C MET A 64 -20.86 -24.07 3.17
N ARG A 65 -19.99 -23.62 2.26
CA ARG A 65 -19.68 -24.36 1.03
C ARG A 65 -18.75 -25.57 1.28
N ARG A 66 -18.10 -25.67 2.44
CA ARG A 66 -17.25 -26.80 2.85
C ARG A 66 -17.79 -27.64 4.00
N VAL A 67 -18.69 -27.09 4.80
CA VAL A 67 -19.27 -27.70 6.00
C VAL A 67 -20.77 -27.40 5.92
N GLY A 68 -21.54 -28.40 5.51
CA GLY A 68 -23.00 -28.27 5.39
C GLY A 68 -23.64 -27.90 6.73
N ASN A 69 -24.70 -27.09 6.63
CA ASN A 69 -25.71 -26.70 7.63
C ASN A 69 -25.35 -26.86 9.11
N GLY A 70 -25.22 -25.73 9.80
CA GLY A 70 -25.30 -25.66 11.26
C GLY A 70 -25.37 -24.21 11.72
N GLU A 71 -26.49 -23.87 12.35
CA GLU A 71 -26.85 -22.57 12.89
C GLU A 71 -25.96 -22.15 14.08
N ASP A 72 -26.03 -20.86 14.41
CA ASP A 72 -25.42 -20.13 15.53
C ASP A 72 -23.90 -19.90 15.50
N ILE A 73 -23.52 -18.71 14.98
CA ILE A 73 -22.19 -18.12 15.15
C ILE A 73 -22.03 -17.66 16.61
N SER A 74 -21.78 -18.64 17.48
CA SER A 74 -21.48 -18.45 18.90
C SER A 74 -20.00 -18.06 19.07
N TRP A 75 -19.71 -17.32 20.15
CA TRP A 75 -18.43 -16.63 20.48
C TRP A 75 -17.13 -17.44 20.27
N TYR A 76 -17.22 -18.76 20.15
CA TYR A 76 -16.17 -19.69 19.78
C TYR A 76 -15.44 -19.34 18.47
N ILE A 77 -16.13 -18.78 17.46
CA ILE A 77 -15.50 -18.40 16.18
C ILE A 77 -14.55 -17.21 16.35
N ILE A 78 -14.89 -16.27 17.24
CA ILE A 78 -14.03 -15.12 17.56
C ILE A 78 -12.76 -15.60 18.28
N ILE A 79 -12.87 -16.56 19.20
CA ILE A 79 -11.71 -17.14 19.89
C ILE A 79 -10.84 -17.94 18.92
N ILE A 80 -11.43 -18.75 18.04
CA ILE A 80 -10.70 -19.52 17.03
C ILE A 80 -9.99 -18.58 16.07
N PHE A 81 -10.60 -17.46 15.69
CA PHE A 81 -9.98 -16.45 14.84
C PHE A 81 -8.85 -15.71 15.57
N LEU A 82 -9.04 -15.33 16.85
CA LEU A 82 -8.01 -14.68 17.67
C LEU A 82 -6.82 -15.61 17.92
N THR A 83 -7.09 -16.88 18.22
CA THR A 83 -6.07 -17.91 18.41
C THR A 83 -5.38 -18.28 17.09
N ALA A 84 -6.09 -18.27 15.95
CA ALA A 84 -5.50 -18.43 14.64
C ALA A 84 -4.61 -17.24 14.25
N ILE A 85 -4.99 -16.01 14.59
CA ILE A 85 -4.15 -14.81 14.41
C ILE A 85 -2.91 -14.88 15.27
N ILE A 86 -3.05 -15.25 16.54
CA ILE A 86 -1.91 -15.40 17.46
C ILE A 86 -1.00 -16.54 16.99
N ALA A 87 -1.57 -17.68 16.57
CA ALA A 87 -0.83 -18.80 16.00
C ALA A 87 -0.16 -18.41 14.67
N PHE A 88 -0.80 -17.58 13.84
CA PHE A 88 -0.22 -17.06 12.60
C PHE A 88 0.92 -16.08 12.88
N LEU A 89 0.80 -15.21 13.87
CA LEU A 89 1.88 -14.31 14.31
C LEU A 89 3.05 -15.08 14.91
N ILE A 90 2.78 -16.10 15.73
CA ILE A 90 3.80 -16.98 16.32
C ILE A 90 4.45 -17.85 15.24
N ALA A 91 3.68 -18.41 14.30
CA ALA A 91 4.20 -19.19 13.18
C ALA A 91 5.03 -18.32 12.25
N THR A 92 4.59 -17.10 11.94
CA THR A 92 5.35 -16.12 11.16
C THR A 92 6.64 -15.75 11.89
N TRP A 93 6.59 -15.48 13.20
CA TRP A 93 7.78 -15.22 14.01
C TRP A 93 8.74 -16.41 14.06
N TYR A 94 8.22 -17.63 14.23
CA TYR A 94 8.98 -18.88 14.29
C TYR A 94 9.60 -19.22 12.93
N ILE A 95 8.88 -19.00 11.83
CA ILE A 95 9.35 -19.17 10.45
C ILE A 95 10.46 -18.14 10.15
N LEU A 96 10.27 -16.87 10.53
CA LEU A 96 11.28 -15.81 10.37
C LEU A 96 12.56 -16.06 11.19
N LYS A 97 12.43 -16.77 12.32
CA LYS A 97 13.55 -17.16 13.18
C LYS A 97 14.26 -18.42 12.69
N LYS A 98 13.51 -19.44 12.23
CA LYS A 98 14.05 -20.78 11.90
C LYS A 98 14.44 -20.96 10.43
N PHE A 99 13.80 -20.26 9.49
CA PHE A 99 14.05 -20.41 8.04
C PHE A 99 14.84 -19.23 7.44
N SER A 100 15.96 -18.86 8.08
CA SER A 100 16.83 -17.78 7.59
C SER A 100 17.46 -18.00 6.21
N HIS A 101 17.30 -19.20 5.61
CA HIS A 101 17.81 -19.57 4.29
C HIS A 101 16.83 -19.32 3.12
N ILE A 102 15.57 -18.98 3.39
CA ILE A 102 14.58 -18.72 2.33
C ILE A 102 14.68 -17.26 1.88
N THR A 103 14.79 -17.02 0.57
CA THR A 103 14.95 -15.69 -0.06
C THR A 103 13.91 -14.66 0.39
N ILE A 104 12.67 -15.11 0.65
CA ILE A 104 11.55 -14.29 1.14
C ILE A 104 11.83 -13.75 2.56
N ILE A 105 12.40 -14.57 3.44
CA ILE A 105 12.69 -14.21 4.84
C ILE A 105 13.90 -13.28 4.92
N HIS A 106 14.91 -13.50 4.08
CA HIS A 106 16.02 -12.56 3.93
C HIS A 106 15.54 -11.18 3.46
N ASN A 107 14.67 -11.15 2.44
CA ASN A 107 14.07 -9.90 1.94
C ASN A 107 13.22 -9.22 3.02
N LEU A 108 12.44 -9.97 3.80
CA LEU A 108 11.65 -9.41 4.90
C LEU A 108 12.52 -8.80 6.00
N LYS A 109 13.59 -9.50 6.43
CA LYS A 109 14.57 -8.96 7.41
C LYS A 109 15.25 -7.69 6.87
N LYS A 110 15.55 -7.65 5.57
CA LYS A 110 16.13 -6.47 4.92
C LYS A 110 15.16 -5.28 4.91
N ILE A 111 13.88 -5.53 4.63
CA ILE A 111 12.83 -4.52 4.73
C ILE A 111 12.70 -4.01 6.17
N LEU A 112 12.60 -4.90 7.16
CA LEU A 112 12.50 -4.55 8.57
C LEU A 112 13.69 -3.71 9.06
N LYS A 113 14.93 -4.09 8.68
CA LYS A 113 16.13 -3.31 9.01
C LYS A 113 16.11 -1.94 8.34
N GLY A 114 15.66 -1.86 7.09
CA GLY A 114 15.49 -0.59 6.36
C GLY A 114 14.45 0.32 7.01
N VAL A 115 13.31 -0.23 7.43
CA VAL A 115 12.27 0.52 8.17
C VAL A 115 12.83 1.03 9.49
N TRP A 116 13.56 0.20 10.24
CA TRP A 116 14.20 0.61 11.50
C TRP A 116 15.21 1.74 11.31
N GLN A 117 16.05 1.66 10.27
CA GLN A 117 16.99 2.73 9.93
C GLN A 117 16.27 4.02 9.51
N GLY A 118 15.19 3.91 8.72
CA GLY A 118 14.36 5.05 8.33
C GLY A 118 13.69 5.71 9.53
N LEU A 119 13.15 4.93 10.46
CA LEU A 119 12.56 5.41 11.70
C LEU A 119 13.55 6.18 12.57
N ILE A 120 14.78 5.68 12.71
CA ILE A 120 15.84 6.39 13.44
C ILE A 120 16.15 7.75 12.77
N SER A 121 16.13 7.79 11.43
CA SER A 121 16.40 9.01 10.65
C SER A 121 15.35 10.11 10.89
N ILE A 122 14.09 9.76 11.18
CA ILE A 122 13.02 10.72 11.52
C ILE A 122 13.41 11.58 12.74
N ARG A 123 14.23 11.06 13.66
CA ARG A 123 14.69 11.82 14.83
C ARG A 123 15.44 13.09 14.45
N TYR A 124 16.11 13.11 13.30
CA TYR A 124 16.92 14.22 12.81
C TYR A 124 16.14 15.22 11.94
N ILE A 125 14.84 14.98 11.69
CA ILE A 125 13.99 15.91 10.94
C ILE A 125 13.69 17.15 11.80
N LYS A 126 13.96 18.33 11.24
CA LYS A 126 13.76 19.64 11.91
C LYS A 126 12.29 19.91 12.24
N HIS A 127 11.38 19.64 11.31
CA HIS A 127 9.93 19.92 11.44
C HIS A 127 9.08 18.64 11.46
N LYS A 128 9.24 17.83 12.51
CA LYS A 128 8.56 16.52 12.65
C LYS A 128 7.04 16.60 12.51
N ARG A 129 6.40 17.62 13.12
CA ARG A 129 4.95 17.79 13.08
C ARG A 129 4.44 17.98 11.64
N LEU A 130 5.07 18.87 10.87
CA LEU A 130 4.71 19.11 9.47
C LEU A 130 4.92 17.86 8.62
N PHE A 131 5.99 17.11 8.86
CA PHE A 131 6.25 15.86 8.17
C PHE A 131 5.11 14.85 8.36
N PHE A 132 4.66 14.62 9.59
CA PHE A 132 3.52 13.71 9.84
C PHE A 132 2.20 14.23 9.27
N ILE A 133 1.95 15.55 9.33
CA ILE A 133 0.75 16.15 8.72
C ILE A 133 0.74 15.90 7.21
N TYR A 134 1.84 16.16 6.51
CA TYR A 134 1.92 15.94 5.07
C TYR A 134 1.85 14.45 4.73
N SER A 135 2.49 13.57 5.50
CA SER A 135 2.40 12.13 5.30
C SER A 135 0.95 11.66 5.40
N THR A 136 0.24 12.04 6.46
CA THR A 136 -1.18 11.69 6.63
C THR A 136 -2.04 12.30 5.53
N ALA A 137 -1.78 13.55 5.13
CA ALA A 137 -2.52 14.20 4.05
C ALA A 137 -2.37 13.45 2.71
N ILE A 138 -1.17 12.95 2.39
CA ILE A 138 -0.94 12.12 1.19
C ILE A 138 -1.79 10.86 1.22
N TRP A 139 -1.83 10.15 2.36
CA TRP A 139 -2.65 8.95 2.52
C TRP A 139 -4.15 9.24 2.45
N LEU A 140 -4.60 10.37 3.00
CA LEU A 140 -5.98 10.85 2.85
C LEU A 140 -6.32 11.20 1.40
N MET A 141 -5.37 11.75 0.64
CA MET A 141 -5.56 12.00 -0.80
C MET A 141 -5.65 10.69 -1.59
N TYR A 142 -4.84 9.67 -1.27
CA TYR A 142 -4.98 8.36 -1.91
C TYR A 142 -6.31 7.67 -1.56
N TYR A 143 -6.76 7.82 -0.32
CA TYR A 143 -8.09 7.38 0.11
C TYR A 143 -9.20 8.10 -0.67
N ALA A 144 -9.13 9.44 -0.74
CA ALA A 144 -10.07 10.25 -1.50
C ALA A 144 -10.06 9.91 -3.00
N ALA A 145 -8.89 9.66 -3.59
CA ALA A 145 -8.77 9.25 -4.98
C ALA A 145 -9.47 7.90 -5.24
N SER A 146 -9.34 6.96 -4.30
CA SER A 146 -10.01 5.66 -4.37
C SER A 146 -11.53 5.81 -4.28
N TYR A 147 -12.00 6.67 -3.36
CA TYR A 147 -13.42 6.96 -3.18
C TYR A 147 -14.03 7.72 -4.37
N ILE A 148 -13.40 8.79 -4.84
CA ILE A 148 -13.84 9.57 -6.00
C ILE A 148 -13.83 8.68 -7.26
N GLY A 149 -12.86 7.76 -7.35
CA GLY A 149 -12.78 6.82 -8.46
C GLY A 149 -14.03 5.98 -8.63
N PHE A 150 -14.78 5.67 -7.56
CA PHE A 150 -16.04 4.92 -7.68
C PHE A 150 -17.10 5.61 -8.55
N TYR A 151 -17.05 6.94 -8.69
CA TYR A 151 -17.95 7.67 -9.57
C TYR A 151 -17.56 7.58 -11.05
N ALA A 152 -16.43 6.93 -11.39
CA ALA A 152 -16.01 6.75 -12.78
C ALA A 152 -16.86 5.71 -13.54
N LEU A 153 -17.51 4.79 -12.82
CA LEU A 153 -18.40 3.77 -13.39
C LEU A 153 -19.74 3.76 -12.65
N ALA A 154 -20.84 3.58 -13.38
CA ALA A 154 -22.18 3.51 -12.81
C ALA A 154 -22.32 2.30 -11.85
N GLU A 155 -21.61 1.22 -12.15
CA GLU A 155 -21.63 -0.01 -11.37
C GLU A 155 -20.83 0.10 -10.08
N THR A 156 -19.95 1.11 -9.93
CA THR A 156 -19.19 1.32 -8.71
C THR A 156 -19.67 2.51 -7.88
N SER A 157 -20.54 3.37 -8.42
CA SER A 157 -20.93 4.64 -7.78
C SER A 157 -21.71 4.49 -6.48
N HIS A 158 -22.23 3.29 -6.18
CA HIS A 158 -22.94 2.99 -4.94
C HIS A 158 -22.00 2.61 -3.79
N TYR A 159 -20.72 2.33 -4.06
CA TYR A 159 -19.75 1.98 -3.04
C TYR A 159 -19.33 3.20 -2.22
N GLY A 160 -19.07 2.96 -0.94
CA GLY A 160 -18.84 3.99 0.05
C GLY A 160 -17.40 4.07 0.55
N PHE A 161 -17.29 4.67 1.73
CA PHE A 161 -16.03 4.88 2.43
C PHE A 161 -15.34 3.58 2.86
N LYS A 162 -16.11 2.57 3.24
CA LYS A 162 -15.57 1.28 3.70
C LYS A 162 -14.84 0.56 2.57
N GLU A 163 -15.43 0.54 1.39
CA GLU A 163 -14.89 -0.12 0.20
C GLU A 163 -13.67 0.62 -0.33
N ALA A 164 -13.70 1.96 -0.31
CA ALA A 164 -12.56 2.80 -0.71
C ALA A 164 -11.33 2.50 0.15
N LEU A 165 -11.52 2.27 1.46
CA LEU A 165 -10.43 1.94 2.38
C LEU A 165 -9.79 0.59 2.03
N SER A 166 -10.59 -0.40 1.64
CA SER A 166 -10.09 -1.72 1.23
C SER A 166 -9.37 -1.65 -0.10
N VAL A 167 -9.92 -0.91 -1.07
CA VAL A 167 -9.27 -0.66 -2.36
C VAL A 167 -7.91 0.00 -2.14
N LEU A 168 -7.83 1.00 -1.26
CA LEU A 168 -6.56 1.62 -0.87
C LEU A 168 -5.61 0.60 -0.24
N ALA A 169 -6.07 -0.18 0.74
CA ALA A 169 -5.24 -1.12 1.48
C ALA A 169 -4.66 -2.24 0.58
N PHE A 170 -5.52 -2.94 -0.17
CA PHE A 170 -5.11 -4.02 -1.05
C PHE A 170 -4.44 -3.53 -2.34
N GLY A 171 -4.90 -2.41 -2.89
CA GLY A 171 -4.25 -1.77 -4.04
C GLY A 171 -2.81 -1.35 -3.72
N SER A 172 -2.57 -0.78 -2.54
CA SER A 172 -1.21 -0.40 -2.11
C SER A 172 -0.27 -1.61 -1.97
N ILE A 173 -0.77 -2.78 -1.58
CA ILE A 173 0.00 -4.04 -1.63
C ILE A 173 0.39 -4.36 -3.08
N GLY A 174 -0.54 -4.20 -4.02
CA GLY A 174 -0.28 -4.41 -5.46
C GLY A 174 0.82 -3.50 -5.99
N MET A 175 0.84 -2.23 -5.56
CA MET A 175 1.89 -1.27 -5.88
C MET A 175 3.28 -1.69 -5.38
N ILE A 176 3.36 -2.43 -4.27
CA ILE A 176 4.62 -2.90 -3.69
C ILE A 176 5.12 -4.17 -4.37
N MET A 177 4.20 -5.06 -4.78
CA MET A 177 4.52 -6.38 -5.35
C MET A 177 5.19 -6.30 -6.72
N THR A 178 4.89 -5.26 -7.51
CA THR A 178 5.41 -5.08 -8.86
C THR A 178 5.94 -3.67 -9.06
N GLN A 179 6.84 -3.46 -10.01
CA GLN A 179 7.38 -2.13 -10.29
C GLN A 179 6.26 -1.21 -10.81
N GLY A 180 5.92 -0.19 -10.03
CA GLY A 180 4.83 0.74 -10.35
C GLY A 180 3.43 0.11 -10.26
N GLY A 181 3.29 -1.10 -9.70
CA GLY A 181 2.01 -1.76 -9.51
C GLY A 181 1.34 -2.35 -10.75
N ILE A 182 1.99 -2.30 -11.92
CA ILE A 182 1.39 -2.78 -13.18
C ILE A 182 1.04 -4.27 -13.08
N GLY A 183 -0.23 -4.59 -13.36
CA GLY A 183 -0.80 -5.93 -13.27
C GLY A 183 -1.24 -6.29 -11.85
N ALA A 184 -0.34 -6.23 -10.87
CA ALA A 184 -0.67 -6.65 -9.50
C ALA A 184 -1.70 -5.73 -8.82
N TYR A 185 -1.65 -4.42 -9.07
CA TYR A 185 -2.63 -3.47 -8.56
C TYR A 185 -4.04 -3.81 -9.08
N GLN A 186 -4.19 -3.99 -10.39
CA GLN A 186 -5.47 -4.29 -11.03
C GLN A 186 -6.04 -5.61 -10.54
N ILE A 187 -5.20 -6.65 -10.38
CA ILE A 187 -5.63 -7.95 -9.84
C ILE A 187 -6.15 -7.79 -8.42
N LEU A 188 -5.41 -7.10 -7.55
CA LEU A 188 -5.83 -6.97 -6.16
C LEU A 188 -7.07 -6.11 -6.02
N VAL A 189 -7.18 -4.99 -6.73
CA VAL A 189 -8.41 -4.18 -6.74
C VAL A 189 -9.59 -4.99 -7.29
N GLN A 190 -9.41 -5.75 -8.37
CA GLN A 190 -10.45 -6.64 -8.89
C GLN A 190 -10.91 -7.66 -7.84
N LYS A 191 -9.98 -8.34 -7.17
CA LYS A 191 -10.32 -9.33 -6.13
C LYS A 191 -10.99 -8.70 -4.94
N THR A 192 -10.54 -7.52 -4.51
CA THR A 192 -11.17 -6.75 -3.44
C THR A 192 -12.61 -6.37 -3.81
N MET A 193 -12.84 -5.84 -5.01
CA MET A 193 -14.19 -5.46 -5.44
C MET A 193 -15.11 -6.66 -5.66
N LEU A 194 -14.55 -7.81 -6.04
CA LEU A 194 -15.30 -9.06 -6.14
C LEU A 194 -15.85 -9.52 -4.78
N LEU A 195 -15.15 -9.22 -3.67
CA LEU A 195 -15.68 -9.46 -2.32
C LEU A 195 -16.90 -8.58 -2.01
N TYR A 196 -17.02 -7.42 -2.65
CA TYR A 196 -18.18 -6.54 -2.57
C TYR A 196 -19.27 -6.83 -3.62
N GLY A 197 -19.20 -7.99 -4.28
CA GLY A 197 -20.20 -8.43 -5.25
C GLY A 197 -20.05 -7.81 -6.64
N LEU A 198 -18.98 -7.03 -6.91
CA LEU A 198 -18.75 -6.47 -8.23
C LEU A 198 -18.36 -7.57 -9.22
N ASN A 199 -18.85 -7.46 -10.46
CA ASN A 199 -18.44 -8.35 -11.54
C ASN A 199 -16.92 -8.27 -11.76
N ALA A 200 -16.27 -9.42 -11.96
CA ALA A 200 -14.82 -9.51 -12.12
C ALA A 200 -14.29 -8.64 -13.28
N ASN A 201 -15.00 -8.56 -14.40
CA ASN A 201 -14.57 -7.76 -15.55
C ASN A 201 -14.65 -6.27 -15.25
N ILE A 202 -15.69 -5.84 -14.53
CA ILE A 202 -15.87 -4.45 -14.12
C ILE A 202 -14.83 -4.08 -13.06
N GLY A 203 -14.57 -4.95 -12.07
CA GLY A 203 -13.52 -4.73 -11.08
C GLY A 203 -12.12 -4.63 -11.69
N TRP A 204 -11.86 -5.40 -12.76
CA TRP A 204 -10.62 -5.28 -13.52
C TRP A 204 -10.51 -3.93 -14.24
N ALA A 205 -11.57 -3.53 -14.94
CA ALA A 205 -11.64 -2.23 -15.61
C ALA A 205 -11.48 -1.07 -14.61
N PHE A 206 -12.15 -1.15 -13.46
CA PHE A 206 -12.04 -0.18 -12.37
C PHE A 206 -10.60 -0.04 -11.86
N GLY A 207 -9.92 -1.16 -11.59
CA GLY A 207 -8.50 -1.16 -11.21
C GLY A 207 -7.59 -0.49 -12.25
N TRP A 208 -7.88 -0.70 -13.54
CA TRP A 208 -7.18 0.00 -14.63
C TRP A 208 -7.45 1.50 -14.64
N ILE A 209 -8.70 1.93 -14.48
CA ILE A 209 -9.07 3.35 -14.45
C ILE A 209 -8.31 4.07 -13.33
N LEU A 210 -8.34 3.54 -12.10
CA LEU A 210 -7.63 4.11 -10.96
C LEU A 210 -6.12 4.23 -11.23
N TRP A 211 -5.51 3.13 -11.71
CA TRP A 211 -4.07 3.08 -11.94
C TRP A 211 -3.62 4.00 -13.08
N VAL A 212 -4.36 4.03 -14.20
CA VAL A 212 -4.07 4.90 -15.35
C VAL A 212 -4.25 6.35 -14.97
N ALA A 213 -5.31 6.72 -14.26
CA ALA A 213 -5.53 8.10 -13.82
C ALA A 213 -4.34 8.59 -12.97
N GLN A 214 -3.94 7.81 -11.97
CA GLN A 214 -2.79 8.15 -11.13
C GLN A 214 -1.48 8.22 -11.93
N THR A 215 -1.23 7.23 -12.80
CA THR A 215 0.00 7.15 -13.57
C THR A 215 0.09 8.27 -14.61
N PHE A 216 -1.04 8.62 -15.24
CA PHE A 216 -1.13 9.72 -16.19
C PHE A 216 -0.77 11.05 -15.52
N VAL A 217 -1.32 11.33 -14.33
CA VAL A 217 -0.98 12.52 -13.55
C VAL A 217 0.52 12.56 -13.22
N ILE A 218 1.09 11.45 -12.75
CA ILE A 218 2.52 11.36 -12.43
C ILE A 218 3.38 11.61 -13.67
N LEU A 219 3.03 11.02 -14.81
CA LEU A 219 3.77 11.21 -16.06
C LEU A 219 3.67 12.64 -16.58
N LEU A 220 2.47 13.23 -16.56
CA LEU A 220 2.22 14.59 -17.04
C LEU A 220 3.02 15.61 -16.22
N PHE A 221 2.83 15.64 -14.90
CA PHE A 221 3.54 16.59 -14.04
C PHE A 221 5.03 16.28 -13.92
N GLY A 222 5.41 15.01 -14.00
CA GLY A 222 6.81 14.59 -14.04
C GLY A 222 7.53 15.12 -15.28
N LEU A 223 6.90 15.01 -16.46
CA LEU A 223 7.45 15.51 -17.72
C LEU A 223 7.52 17.03 -17.73
N ILE A 224 6.46 17.71 -17.28
CA ILE A 224 6.45 19.18 -17.12
C ILE A 224 7.61 19.62 -16.22
N SER A 225 7.78 18.97 -15.06
CA SER A 225 8.87 19.29 -14.12
C SER A 225 10.25 19.06 -14.75
N PHE A 226 10.43 17.97 -15.50
CA PHE A 226 11.68 17.65 -16.17
C PHE A 226 12.05 18.69 -17.25
N VAL A 227 11.08 19.13 -18.05
CA VAL A 227 11.29 20.16 -19.09
C VAL A 227 11.57 21.54 -18.47
N LEU A 228 10.91 21.87 -17.36
CA LEU A 228 11.08 23.16 -16.68
C LEU A 228 12.36 23.23 -15.83
N MET A 229 12.90 22.09 -15.37
CA MET A 229 14.06 22.03 -14.48
C MET A 229 15.29 22.80 -15.01
N PRO A 230 15.72 22.68 -16.28
CA PRO A 230 16.83 23.48 -16.81
C PRO A 230 16.54 24.99 -16.83
N TRP A 231 15.28 25.41 -16.95
CA TRP A 231 14.94 26.84 -17.01
C TRP A 231 15.00 27.48 -15.62
N PHE A 232 14.49 26.80 -14.59
CA PHE A 232 14.52 27.31 -13.22
C PHE A 232 15.88 27.16 -12.53
N ASN A 233 16.64 26.11 -12.83
CA ASN A 233 17.98 25.92 -12.25
C ASN A 233 19.12 26.57 -13.06
N LYS A 234 18.82 27.38 -14.08
CA LYS A 234 19.82 28.17 -14.83
C LYS A 234 20.52 29.26 -14.01
N LYS A 235 20.00 29.63 -12.83
CA LYS A 235 20.49 30.74 -11.98
C LYS A 235 21.21 30.28 -10.69
N LYS A 236 21.77 29.08 -10.61
CA LYS A 236 22.55 28.57 -9.45
C LYS A 236 23.82 27.82 -9.85
#